data_AF-A0A4S2SY93-F1
#
_entry.id   AF-A0A4S2SY93-F1
#
_cell.length_a   1.000
_cell.length_b   1.000
_cell.length_c   1.000
_cell.angle_alpha   90.00
_cell.angle_beta   90.00
_cell.angle_gamma   90.00
#
_symmetry.space_group_name_H-M   'P 1'
#
loop_
_entity.id
_entity.type
_entity.pdbx_description
1 polymer ?
#
loop_
_entity_poly.entity_id
_entity_poly.type
_entity_poly.pdbx_seq_one_letter_code
_entity_poly.pdbx_strand_id
1 'polypeptide(L)'
;MAPPRDPPRPARRPHLRRSGSSLWPVLIPIAVLIVVAVAVGSWLQFNERQSLDTVQEVGTRAADRVDVAATVQRVDAAARELLLRVTVVPRGDLGEQGTAPVADLALQTSAATLGDLTFKAHERLTTRDVQVAMVGGSISDYPFDTYETAIEFRAVLDGKQVPVRMVFSNNDTLFSVSATPASSPQAAVMRLRLTRSGSLLVFAVFMMLVMWALAASVLIGAWYLTTRRQGLVWPALAWMAATLFALAAFRNTAPGTPPIGCVLDWFAFLWAETTIALSLIAVVLTGVRTALRQDDTHVT
;
A
#
# COMPACT_ATOMS: atom_id res chain seq x y z
N MET A 1 9.86 93.28 -21.46
CA MET A 1 8.66 92.44 -21.46
C MET A 1 9.14 91.00 -21.58
N ALA A 2 9.19 90.25 -20.47
CA ALA A 2 9.72 88.88 -20.44
C ALA A 2 8.61 87.88 -20.83
N PRO A 3 8.90 86.81 -21.58
CA PRO A 3 7.89 85.83 -21.95
C PRO A 3 7.46 84.98 -20.73
N PRO A 4 6.22 84.43 -20.74
CA PRO A 4 5.69 83.66 -19.62
C PRO A 4 6.43 82.32 -19.47
N ARG A 5 6.64 81.90 -18.22
CA ARG A 5 7.26 80.62 -17.86
C ARG A 5 6.29 79.47 -18.15
N ASP A 6 6.76 78.45 -18.85
CA ASP A 6 6.03 77.20 -19.07
C ASP A 6 5.73 76.47 -17.74
N PRO A 7 4.56 75.81 -17.61
CA PRO A 7 4.25 75.00 -16.44
C PRO A 7 5.10 73.71 -16.40
N PRO A 8 5.42 73.19 -15.20
CA PRO A 8 6.23 71.98 -15.06
C PRO A 8 5.50 70.76 -15.65
N ARG A 9 6.20 70.02 -16.51
CA ARG A 9 5.68 68.75 -17.08
C ARG A 9 5.46 67.74 -15.94
N PRO A 10 4.33 67.00 -15.94
CA PRO A 10 4.10 65.96 -14.93
C PRO A 10 5.16 64.86 -15.07
N ALA A 11 5.79 64.50 -13.95
CA ALA A 11 6.74 63.41 -13.88
C ALA A 11 6.07 62.09 -14.32
N ARG A 12 6.64 61.43 -15.34
CA ARG A 12 6.24 60.07 -15.72
C ARG A 12 6.44 59.15 -14.53
N ARG A 13 5.35 58.70 -13.91
CA ARG A 13 5.39 57.63 -12.91
C ARG A 13 5.96 56.37 -13.57
N PRO A 14 6.99 55.71 -13.00
CA PRO A 14 7.44 54.44 -13.53
C PRO A 14 6.29 53.44 -13.40
N HIS A 15 5.81 52.92 -14.53
CA HIS A 15 4.92 51.77 -14.54
C HIS A 15 5.70 50.59 -13.96
N LEU A 16 5.52 50.32 -12.67
CA LEU A 16 5.88 49.05 -12.06
C LEU A 16 5.11 47.97 -12.80
N ARG A 17 5.74 47.36 -13.81
CA ARG A 17 5.31 46.09 -14.39
C ARG A 17 5.34 45.08 -13.23
N ARG A 18 4.21 44.93 -12.54
CA ARG A 18 3.91 43.74 -11.74
C ARG A 18 3.85 42.59 -12.73
N SER A 19 5.01 41.99 -13.01
CA SER A 19 5.09 40.65 -13.56
C SER A 19 4.58 39.73 -12.45
N GLY A 20 3.26 39.63 -12.32
CA GLY A 20 2.63 38.59 -11.53
C GLY A 20 2.99 37.27 -12.21
N SER A 21 4.05 36.61 -11.74
CA SER A 21 4.34 35.23 -12.10
C SER A 21 3.12 34.41 -11.69
N SER A 22 2.26 34.12 -12.66
CA SER A 22 1.06 33.33 -12.46
C SER A 22 1.49 31.98 -11.87
N LEU A 23 0.97 31.62 -10.69
CA LEU A 23 1.23 30.31 -10.07
C LEU A 23 0.44 29.19 -10.76
N TRP A 24 -0.51 29.54 -11.63
CA TRP A 24 -1.34 28.63 -12.40
C TRP A 24 -0.58 27.54 -13.18
N PRO A 25 0.53 27.81 -13.89
CA PRO A 25 1.34 26.77 -14.53
C PRO A 25 1.89 25.70 -13.58
N VAL A 26 1.98 25.96 -12.26
CA VAL A 26 2.41 24.97 -11.25
C VAL A 26 1.21 24.32 -10.57
N LEU A 27 0.15 25.08 -10.30
CA LEU A 27 -1.04 24.57 -9.62
C LEU A 27 -1.88 23.63 -10.50
N ILE A 28 -1.96 23.90 -11.80
CA ILE A 28 -2.70 23.06 -12.76
C ILE A 28 -2.15 21.64 -12.83
N PRO A 29 -0.84 21.39 -13.06
CA PRO A 29 -0.32 20.02 -13.12
C PRO A 29 -0.47 19.29 -11.78
N ILE A 30 -0.30 19.97 -10.64
CA ILE A 30 -0.53 19.36 -9.32
C ILE A 30 -2.00 18.95 -9.16
N ALA A 31 -2.94 19.84 -9.51
CA ALA A 31 -4.36 19.55 -9.43
C ALA A 31 -4.76 18.40 -10.37
N VAL A 32 -4.23 18.37 -11.60
CA VAL A 32 -4.44 17.27 -12.55
C VAL A 32 -3.90 15.96 -11.99
N LEU A 33 -2.70 15.97 -11.42
CA LEU A 33 -2.07 14.78 -10.85
C LEU A 33 -2.88 14.23 -9.67
N ILE A 34 -3.39 15.12 -8.81
CA ILE A 34 -4.31 14.75 -7.71
C ILE A 34 -5.60 14.15 -8.26
N VAL A 35 -6.27 14.81 -9.22
CA VAL A 35 -7.53 14.33 -9.79
C VAL A 35 -7.34 12.97 -10.47
N VAL A 36 -6.25 12.78 -11.22
CA VAL A 36 -5.92 11.50 -11.85
C VAL A 36 -5.66 10.43 -10.80
N ALA A 37 -4.89 10.72 -9.75
CA ALA A 37 -4.62 9.78 -8.68
C ALA A 37 -5.91 9.35 -7.95
N VAL A 38 -6.80 10.30 -7.65
CA VAL A 38 -8.11 10.01 -7.01
C VAL A 38 -9.01 9.21 -7.94
N ALA A 39 -9.08 9.57 -9.22
CA ALA A 39 -9.93 8.86 -10.19
C ALA A 39 -9.46 7.42 -10.41
N VAL A 40 -8.15 7.22 -10.61
CA VAL A 40 -7.55 5.89 -10.77
C VAL A 40 -7.70 5.07 -9.50
N GLY A 41 -7.40 5.64 -8.34
CA GLY A 41 -7.56 4.96 -7.05
C GLY A 41 -9.01 4.54 -6.79
N SER A 42 -9.96 5.42 -7.08
CA SER A 42 -11.40 5.15 -6.91
C SER A 42 -11.90 4.08 -7.88
N TRP A 43 -11.47 4.12 -9.14
CA TRP A 43 -11.82 3.11 -10.15
C TRP A 43 -11.25 1.73 -9.81
N LEU A 44 -9.98 1.65 -9.40
CA LEU A 44 -9.35 0.41 -8.97
C LEU A 44 -10.03 -0.16 -7.73
N GLN A 45 -10.31 0.67 -6.73
CA GLN A 45 -11.00 0.23 -5.52
C GLN A 45 -12.40 -0.31 -5.82
N PHE A 46 -13.12 0.30 -6.77
CA PHE A 46 -14.44 -0.18 -7.18
C PHE A 46 -14.37 -1.54 -7.88
N ASN A 47 -13.44 -1.69 -8.83
CA ASN A 47 -13.21 -2.97 -9.51
C ASN A 47 -12.73 -4.07 -8.55
N GLU A 48 -11.86 -3.72 -7.59
CA GLU A 48 -11.37 -4.66 -6.59
C GLU A 48 -12.47 -5.17 -5.68
N ARG A 49 -13.35 -4.29 -5.21
CA ARG A 49 -14.52 -4.71 -4.41
C ARG A 49 -15.39 -5.70 -5.17
N GLN A 50 -15.64 -5.47 -6.46
CA GLN A 50 -16.37 -6.42 -7.29
C GLN A 50 -15.61 -7.76 -7.46
N SER A 51 -14.28 -7.74 -7.50
CA SER A 51 -13.46 -8.95 -7.57
C SER A 51 -13.41 -9.73 -6.24
N LEU A 52 -13.45 -9.05 -5.09
CA LEU A 52 -13.49 -9.67 -3.77
C LEU A 52 -14.78 -10.48 -3.54
N ASP A 53 -15.88 -10.05 -4.16
CA ASP A 53 -17.17 -10.76 -4.12
C ASP A 53 -17.22 -11.98 -5.07
N THR A 54 -16.17 -12.22 -5.87
CA THR A 54 -16.15 -13.36 -6.80
C THR A 54 -15.83 -14.66 -6.06
N VAL A 55 -16.85 -15.50 -5.96
CA VAL A 55 -16.74 -16.84 -5.37
C VAL A 55 -16.27 -17.83 -6.43
N GLN A 56 -15.15 -18.50 -6.19
CA GLN A 56 -14.70 -19.60 -7.05
C GLN A 56 -15.11 -20.95 -6.46
N GLU A 57 -15.71 -21.81 -7.27
CA GLU A 57 -16.14 -23.13 -6.86
C GLU A 57 -15.39 -24.22 -7.61
N VAL A 58 -14.88 -25.21 -6.88
CA VAL A 58 -14.06 -26.30 -7.41
C VAL A 58 -14.47 -27.61 -6.74
N GLY A 59 -14.70 -28.67 -7.51
CA GLY A 59 -14.98 -30.01 -6.98
C GLY A 59 -16.28 -30.61 -7.52
N THR A 60 -16.77 -31.64 -6.84
CA THR A 60 -17.91 -32.44 -7.33
C THR A 60 -19.26 -31.73 -7.20
N ARG A 61 -20.22 -32.12 -8.06
CA ARG A 61 -21.64 -31.75 -7.93
C ARG A 61 -22.51 -32.91 -7.40
N ALA A 62 -21.89 -33.96 -6.85
CA ALA A 62 -22.61 -35.08 -6.24
C ALA A 62 -23.57 -34.60 -5.15
N ALA A 63 -24.71 -35.28 -5.00
CA ALA A 63 -25.70 -34.97 -3.96
C ALA A 63 -25.08 -35.13 -2.55
N ASP A 64 -24.36 -36.23 -2.36
CA ASP A 64 -23.59 -36.55 -1.15
C ASP A 64 -22.16 -36.07 -1.30
N ARG A 65 -21.81 -35.01 -0.57
CA ARG A 65 -20.48 -34.39 -0.60
C ARG A 65 -20.24 -33.54 0.64
N VAL A 66 -18.99 -33.16 0.86
CA VAL A 66 -18.61 -32.18 1.87
C VAL A 66 -18.30 -30.86 1.18
N ASP A 67 -19.10 -29.82 1.43
CA ASP A 67 -18.81 -28.46 0.98
C ASP A 67 -17.83 -27.82 1.98
N VAL A 68 -16.70 -27.29 1.49
CA VAL A 68 -15.67 -26.60 2.27
C VAL A 68 -15.56 -25.17 1.76
N ALA A 69 -16.03 -24.21 2.55
CA ALA A 69 -15.83 -22.79 2.28
C ALA A 69 -14.50 -22.36 2.92
N ALA A 70 -13.57 -21.89 2.08
CA ALA A 70 -12.24 -21.46 2.44
C ALA A 70 -12.09 -19.97 2.12
N THR A 71 -12.06 -19.13 3.16
CA THR A 71 -12.02 -17.67 3.01
C THR A 71 -10.74 -17.11 3.58
N VAL A 72 -9.94 -16.42 2.76
CA VAL A 72 -8.77 -15.69 3.25
C VAL A 72 -9.23 -14.52 4.10
N GLN A 73 -8.87 -14.51 5.39
CA GLN A 73 -9.22 -13.43 6.32
C GLN A 73 -8.14 -12.35 6.37
N ARG A 74 -6.88 -12.77 6.35
CA ARG A 74 -5.74 -11.88 6.44
C ARG A 74 -4.50 -12.52 5.85
N VAL A 75 -3.66 -11.73 5.21
CA VAL A 75 -2.34 -12.12 4.73
C VAL A 75 -1.27 -11.37 5.50
N ASP A 76 -0.34 -12.11 6.10
CA ASP A 76 0.85 -11.57 6.76
C ASP A 76 2.09 -11.88 5.91
N ALA A 77 2.46 -10.92 5.06
CA ALA A 77 3.64 -11.04 4.22
C ALA A 77 4.95 -11.08 5.00
N ALA A 78 5.00 -10.52 6.21
CA ALA A 78 6.21 -10.48 7.02
C ALA A 78 6.44 -11.84 7.68
N ALA A 79 5.39 -12.46 8.20
CA ALA A 79 5.40 -13.83 8.71
C ALA A 79 5.41 -14.89 7.60
N ARG A 80 5.07 -14.51 6.36
CA ARG A 80 4.83 -15.43 5.22
C ARG A 80 3.72 -16.44 5.51
N GLU A 81 2.65 -15.97 6.12
CA GLU A 81 1.49 -16.76 6.48
C GLU A 81 0.20 -16.07 6.02
N LEU A 82 -0.81 -16.86 5.67
CA LEU A 82 -2.18 -16.37 5.54
C LEU A 82 -3.09 -17.07 6.55
N LEU A 83 -4.10 -16.35 7.02
CA LEU A 83 -5.14 -16.86 7.89
C LEU A 83 -6.34 -17.29 7.04
N LEU A 84 -6.55 -18.59 6.95
CA LEU A 84 -7.65 -19.19 6.19
C LEU A 84 -8.77 -19.57 7.13
N ARG A 85 -9.96 -19.00 6.91
CA ARG A 85 -11.17 -19.39 7.62
C ARG A 85 -11.85 -20.52 6.86
N VAL A 86 -11.97 -21.68 7.51
CA VAL A 86 -12.55 -22.89 6.93
C VAL A 86 -13.89 -23.18 7.61
N THR A 87 -14.95 -23.27 6.80
CA THR A 87 -16.28 -23.71 7.21
C THR A 87 -16.64 -24.97 6.44
N VAL A 88 -17.01 -26.02 7.17
CA VAL A 88 -17.35 -27.32 6.61
C VAL A 88 -18.86 -27.51 6.68
N VAL A 89 -19.47 -27.98 5.60
CA VAL A 89 -20.91 -28.26 5.50
C VAL A 89 -21.10 -29.60 4.76
N PRO A 90 -21.31 -30.71 5.50
CA PRO A 90 -21.69 -31.99 4.92
C PRO A 90 -23.07 -31.88 4.27
N ARG A 91 -23.23 -32.47 3.09
CA ARG A 91 -24.46 -32.46 2.29
C ARG A 91 -24.97 -33.87 2.04
N GLY A 92 -26.27 -33.97 1.80
CA GLY A 92 -26.95 -35.23 1.56
C GLY A 92 -26.88 -36.13 2.77
N ASP A 93 -26.60 -37.41 2.55
CA ASP A 93 -26.58 -38.44 3.59
C ASP A 93 -25.35 -38.35 4.52
N LEU A 94 -24.41 -37.43 4.23
CA LEU A 94 -23.21 -37.21 5.04
C LEU A 94 -23.45 -36.24 6.22
N GLY A 95 -24.59 -35.56 6.29
CA GLY A 95 -24.84 -34.50 7.26
C GLY A 95 -26.26 -34.38 7.76
N GLU A 96 -26.39 -33.91 9.00
CA GLU A 96 -27.68 -33.59 9.63
C GLU A 96 -28.07 -32.16 9.29
N GLN A 97 -28.79 -32.00 8.18
CA GLN A 97 -29.21 -30.69 7.65
C GLN A 97 -28.04 -29.70 7.46
N GLY A 98 -26.83 -30.22 7.26
CA GLY A 98 -25.60 -29.42 7.11
C GLY A 98 -25.06 -28.78 8.39
N THR A 99 -25.57 -29.16 9.56
CA THR A 99 -25.15 -28.58 10.86
C THR A 99 -24.16 -29.45 11.63
N ALA A 100 -24.20 -30.76 11.41
CA ALA A 100 -23.33 -31.76 12.03
C ALA A 100 -23.07 -32.91 11.04
N PRO A 101 -21.93 -33.61 11.13
CA PRO A 101 -21.69 -34.82 10.34
C PRO A 101 -22.40 -36.02 10.98
N VAL A 102 -22.86 -36.98 10.17
CA VAL A 102 -23.54 -38.19 10.67
C VAL A 102 -22.59 -39.22 11.30
N ALA A 103 -21.28 -39.06 11.06
CA ALA A 103 -20.21 -39.91 11.59
C ALA A 103 -18.94 -39.06 11.79
N ASP A 104 -17.89 -39.66 12.36
CA ASP A 104 -16.60 -38.97 12.57
C ASP A 104 -16.03 -38.48 11.22
N LEU A 105 -15.84 -37.17 11.09
CA LEU A 105 -15.38 -36.49 9.89
C LEU A 105 -14.00 -35.89 10.13
N ALA A 106 -13.04 -36.25 9.30
CA ALA A 106 -11.71 -35.65 9.25
C ALA A 106 -11.52 -34.91 7.92
N LEU A 107 -11.11 -33.64 8.00
CA LEU A 107 -10.65 -32.85 6.87
C LEU A 107 -9.13 -32.82 6.90
N GLN A 108 -8.53 -33.63 6.04
CA GLN A 108 -7.10 -33.64 5.82
C GLN A 108 -6.71 -32.46 4.93
N THR A 109 -5.67 -31.75 5.34
CA THR A 109 -5.23 -30.52 4.71
C THR A 109 -3.88 -30.70 4.00
N SER A 110 -3.44 -29.66 3.27
CA SER A 110 -2.13 -29.67 2.61
C SER A 110 -0.99 -29.57 3.64
N ALA A 111 0.24 -29.96 3.26
CA ALA A 111 1.42 -29.76 4.11
C ALA A 111 1.72 -28.27 4.39
N ALA A 112 1.22 -27.35 3.57
CA ALA A 112 1.33 -25.91 3.81
C ALA A 112 0.30 -25.42 4.85
N THR A 113 -0.76 -26.18 5.08
CA THR A 113 -1.81 -25.90 6.06
C THR A 113 -1.39 -26.49 7.40
N LEU A 114 -1.24 -25.64 8.41
CA LEU A 114 -0.78 -26.05 9.73
C LEU A 114 -1.94 -26.66 10.54
N GLY A 115 -2.31 -27.90 10.20
CA GLY A 115 -3.19 -28.75 11.00
C GLY A 115 -4.42 -29.28 10.27
N ASP A 116 -4.74 -30.54 10.56
CA ASP A 116 -5.98 -31.19 10.12
C ASP A 116 -7.16 -30.80 11.01
N LEU A 117 -8.36 -30.79 10.45
CA LEU A 117 -9.60 -30.52 11.18
C LEU A 117 -10.34 -31.82 11.43
N THR A 118 -10.75 -32.06 12.67
CA THR A 118 -11.54 -33.25 13.03
C THR A 118 -12.82 -32.83 13.72
N PHE A 119 -13.92 -33.51 13.38
CA PHE A 119 -15.26 -33.27 13.89
C PHE A 119 -15.88 -34.62 14.26
N LYS A 120 -16.43 -34.73 15.46
CA LYS A 120 -17.09 -35.95 15.92
C LYS A 120 -18.48 -36.10 15.32
N ALA A 121 -18.94 -37.35 15.23
CA ALA A 121 -20.32 -37.64 14.86
C ALA A 121 -21.30 -36.81 15.71
N HIS A 122 -22.28 -36.19 15.04
CA HIS A 122 -23.31 -35.33 15.65
C HIS A 122 -22.76 -34.06 16.34
N GLU A 123 -21.47 -33.76 16.21
CA GLU A 123 -20.88 -32.53 16.72
C GLU A 123 -21.31 -31.34 15.85
N ARG A 124 -21.75 -30.26 16.50
CA ARG A 124 -22.08 -29.03 15.80
C ARG A 124 -20.84 -28.45 15.12
N LEU A 125 -20.93 -28.27 13.82
CA LEU A 125 -19.83 -27.72 13.03
C LEU A 125 -19.61 -26.25 13.39
N THR A 126 -18.34 -25.92 13.59
CA THR A 126 -17.86 -24.57 13.88
C THR A 126 -16.83 -24.19 12.84
N THR A 127 -16.78 -22.90 12.55
CA THR A 127 -15.76 -22.33 11.69
C THR A 127 -14.40 -22.37 12.38
N ARG A 128 -13.36 -22.73 11.64
CA ARG A 128 -11.99 -22.87 12.15
C ARG A 128 -11.05 -21.98 11.35
N ASP A 129 -10.22 -21.23 12.05
CA ASP A 129 -9.16 -20.43 11.43
C ASP A 129 -7.87 -21.27 11.43
N VAL A 130 -7.27 -21.44 10.25
CA VAL A 130 -6.08 -22.24 10.02
C VAL A 130 -5.00 -21.39 9.37
N GLN A 131 -3.77 -21.51 9.86
CA GLN A 131 -2.63 -20.83 9.27
C GLN A 131 -2.11 -21.62 8.08
N VAL A 132 -1.85 -20.93 6.97
CA VAL A 132 -1.30 -21.53 5.76
C VAL A 132 0.00 -20.80 5.41
N ALA A 133 1.08 -21.56 5.31
CA ALA A 133 2.37 -21.05 4.92
C ALA A 133 2.37 -20.61 3.45
N MET A 134 3.05 -19.50 3.19
CA MET A 134 3.26 -18.94 1.85
C MET A 134 4.71 -19.14 1.41
N VAL A 135 4.90 -19.35 0.11
CA VAL A 135 6.22 -19.52 -0.51
C VAL A 135 6.43 -18.51 -1.63
N GLY A 136 7.69 -18.35 -2.03
CA GLY A 136 8.09 -17.38 -3.04
C GLY A 136 8.01 -15.93 -2.55
N GLY A 137 8.43 -15.01 -3.41
CA GLY A 137 8.41 -13.58 -3.15
C GLY A 137 9.40 -13.10 -2.07
N SER A 138 9.62 -11.79 -2.07
CA SER A 138 10.31 -11.10 -0.99
C SER A 138 9.45 -9.93 -0.52
N ILE A 139 9.31 -9.77 0.80
CA ILE A 139 8.64 -8.58 1.36
C ILE A 139 9.41 -7.29 1.02
N SER A 140 10.71 -7.40 0.72
CA SER A 140 11.51 -6.28 0.23
C SER A 140 11.02 -5.74 -1.13
N ASP A 141 10.27 -6.52 -1.90
CA ASP A 141 9.74 -6.08 -3.19
C ASP A 141 8.47 -5.23 -3.05
N TYR A 142 7.98 -5.00 -1.82
CA TYR A 142 6.80 -4.17 -1.55
C TYR A 142 6.86 -2.81 -2.28
N PRO A 143 5.79 -2.41 -3.01
CA PRO A 143 4.45 -3.01 -3.08
C PRO A 143 4.24 -3.99 -4.25
N PHE A 144 5.29 -4.44 -4.92
CA PHE A 144 5.24 -5.32 -6.10
C PHE A 144 5.45 -6.80 -5.76
N ASP A 145 5.44 -7.13 -4.48
CA ASP A 145 5.65 -8.47 -3.96
C ASP A 145 4.52 -9.43 -4.38
N THR A 146 4.92 -10.66 -4.69
CA THR A 146 4.02 -11.74 -5.12
C THR A 146 4.36 -13.01 -4.33
N TYR A 147 3.33 -13.66 -3.79
CA TYR A 147 3.45 -14.91 -3.05
C TYR A 147 2.58 -15.99 -3.66
N GLU A 148 2.93 -17.24 -3.38
CA GLU A 148 2.19 -18.40 -3.84
C GLU A 148 1.95 -19.37 -2.67
N THR A 149 0.84 -20.07 -2.72
CA THR A 149 0.59 -21.22 -1.84
C THR A 149 -0.38 -22.19 -2.52
N ALA A 150 -0.48 -23.39 -2.00
CA ALA A 150 -1.45 -24.38 -2.45
C ALA A 150 -2.24 -24.87 -1.25
N ILE A 151 -3.57 -24.86 -1.38
CA ILE A 151 -4.48 -25.44 -0.40
C ILE A 151 -5.08 -26.71 -0.97
N GLU A 152 -5.17 -27.73 -0.13
CA GLU A 152 -5.76 -29.02 -0.47
C GLU A 152 -6.70 -29.41 0.66
N PHE A 153 -7.89 -29.88 0.29
CA PHE A 153 -8.81 -30.50 1.24
C PHE A 153 -9.23 -31.89 0.75
N ARG A 154 -9.09 -32.87 1.64
CA ARG A 154 -9.64 -34.22 1.53
C ARG A 154 -10.54 -34.50 2.71
N ALA A 155 -11.74 -35.01 2.46
CA ALA A 155 -12.67 -35.40 3.50
C ALA A 155 -12.70 -36.91 3.67
N VAL A 156 -12.62 -37.35 4.91
CA VAL A 156 -12.70 -38.77 5.32
C VAL A 156 -13.80 -38.88 6.36
N LEU A 157 -14.85 -39.63 6.05
CA LEU A 157 -15.97 -39.91 6.96
C LEU A 157 -15.90 -41.38 7.37
N ASP A 158 -15.77 -41.65 8.67
CA ASP A 158 -15.63 -43.00 9.24
C ASP A 158 -14.57 -43.87 8.51
N GLY A 159 -13.42 -43.26 8.24
CA GLY A 159 -12.31 -43.91 7.53
C GLY A 159 -12.47 -44.05 6.01
N LYS A 160 -13.61 -43.64 5.43
CA LYS A 160 -13.86 -43.67 3.98
C LYS A 160 -13.74 -42.28 3.36
N GLN A 161 -13.02 -42.18 2.25
CA GLN A 161 -12.91 -40.92 1.52
C GLN A 161 -14.25 -40.55 0.88
N VAL A 162 -14.68 -39.32 1.08
CA VAL A 162 -15.92 -38.79 0.51
C VAL A 162 -15.65 -37.61 -0.42
N PRO A 163 -16.50 -37.38 -1.44
CA PRO A 163 -16.31 -36.28 -2.38
C PRO A 163 -16.33 -34.90 -1.69
N VAL A 164 -15.42 -34.01 -2.10
CA VAL A 164 -15.29 -32.64 -1.59
C VAL A 164 -15.62 -31.63 -2.69
N ARG A 165 -16.32 -30.56 -2.30
CA ARG A 165 -16.44 -29.33 -3.08
C ARG A 165 -15.87 -28.18 -2.27
N MET A 166 -14.88 -27.50 -2.81
CA MET A 166 -14.28 -26.32 -2.23
C MET A 166 -14.92 -25.07 -2.84
N VAL A 167 -15.22 -24.10 -1.99
CA VAL A 167 -15.66 -22.77 -2.36
C VAL A 167 -14.66 -21.79 -1.79
N PHE A 168 -14.12 -20.91 -2.60
CA PHE A 168 -13.09 -19.96 -2.19
C PHE A 168 -13.54 -18.52 -2.34
N SER A 169 -13.17 -17.72 -1.35
CA SER A 169 -13.38 -16.27 -1.33
C SER A 169 -12.21 -15.57 -0.65
N ASN A 170 -12.07 -14.27 -0.89
CA ASN A 170 -11.06 -13.43 -0.28
C ASN A 170 -11.72 -12.25 0.44
N ASN A 171 -11.34 -12.01 1.69
CA ASN A 171 -11.80 -10.88 2.50
C ASN A 171 -10.67 -9.90 2.85
N ASP A 172 -9.43 -10.20 2.45
CA ASP A 172 -8.29 -9.30 2.65
C ASP A 172 -8.32 -8.17 1.61
N THR A 173 -8.23 -6.91 2.07
CA THR A 173 -8.29 -5.72 1.21
C THR A 173 -6.92 -5.23 0.75
N LEU A 174 -5.84 -5.69 1.38
CA LEU A 174 -4.46 -5.37 1.03
C LEU A 174 -3.90 -6.32 -0.03
N PHE A 175 -4.53 -7.47 -0.22
CA PHE A 175 -4.14 -8.47 -1.20
C PHE A 175 -5.27 -8.82 -2.16
N SER A 176 -4.90 -8.95 -3.43
CA SER A 176 -5.69 -9.66 -4.43
C SER A 176 -5.22 -11.12 -4.48
N VAL A 177 -6.17 -12.06 -4.44
CA VAL A 177 -5.86 -13.49 -4.49
C VAL A 177 -6.47 -14.11 -5.73
N SER A 178 -5.61 -14.59 -6.62
CA SER A 178 -6.01 -15.38 -7.78
C SER A 178 -5.98 -16.85 -7.42
N ALA A 179 -7.15 -17.49 -7.46
CA ALA A 179 -7.30 -18.91 -7.24
C ALA A 179 -7.37 -19.66 -8.57
N THR A 180 -6.60 -20.74 -8.69
CA THR A 180 -6.58 -21.62 -9.87
C THR A 180 -6.78 -23.07 -9.45
N PRO A 181 -7.83 -23.75 -9.94
CA PRO A 181 -8.08 -25.15 -9.61
C PRO A 181 -6.96 -26.02 -10.18
N ALA A 182 -6.48 -26.97 -9.39
CA ALA A 182 -5.62 -28.04 -9.87
C ALA A 182 -6.41 -29.36 -9.89
N SER A 183 -6.38 -30.07 -11.02
CA SER A 183 -7.12 -31.32 -11.17
C SER A 183 -6.48 -32.42 -10.29
N SER A 184 -7.25 -32.93 -9.33
CA SER A 184 -6.91 -34.13 -8.57
C SER A 184 -8.14 -35.04 -8.48
N PRO A 185 -8.01 -36.37 -8.72
CA PRO A 185 -9.14 -37.30 -8.73
C PRO A 185 -9.85 -37.47 -7.38
N GLN A 186 -9.17 -37.12 -6.28
CA GLN A 186 -9.57 -37.49 -4.92
C GLN A 186 -9.47 -36.32 -3.91
N ALA A 187 -9.01 -35.15 -4.35
CA ALA A 187 -8.82 -33.99 -3.50
C ALA A 187 -9.28 -32.71 -4.21
N ALA A 188 -9.80 -31.76 -3.46
CA ALA A 188 -9.98 -30.41 -3.97
C ALA A 188 -8.66 -29.66 -3.74
N VAL A 189 -7.89 -29.44 -4.81
CA VAL A 189 -6.61 -28.71 -4.77
C VAL A 189 -6.76 -27.37 -5.46
N MET A 190 -6.25 -26.31 -4.85
CA MET A 190 -6.24 -24.98 -5.41
C MET A 190 -4.91 -24.28 -5.18
N ARG A 191 -4.34 -23.75 -6.26
CA ARG A 191 -3.16 -22.89 -6.19
C ARG A 191 -3.61 -21.44 -6.07
N LEU A 192 -3.10 -20.78 -5.04
CA LEU A 192 -3.37 -19.39 -4.74
C LEU A 192 -2.13 -18.58 -5.10
N ARG A 193 -2.33 -17.52 -5.87
CA ARG A 193 -1.34 -16.48 -6.12
C ARG A 193 -1.82 -15.20 -5.45
N LEU A 194 -1.01 -14.68 -4.53
CA LEU A 194 -1.31 -13.49 -3.75
C LEU A 194 -0.43 -12.34 -4.23
N THR A 195 -1.05 -11.23 -4.60
CA THR A 195 -0.37 -9.98 -4.96
C THR A 195 -0.98 -8.84 -4.18
N ARG A 196 -0.26 -7.73 -3.99
CA ARG A 196 -0.87 -6.53 -3.39
C ARG A 196 -2.09 -6.08 -4.20
N SER A 197 -3.11 -5.56 -3.52
CA SER A 197 -4.24 -4.94 -4.19
C SER A 197 -3.77 -3.75 -5.01
N GLY A 198 -4.39 -3.50 -6.16
CA GLY A 198 -4.08 -2.36 -7.02
C GLY A 198 -4.35 -1.02 -6.32
N SER A 199 -5.35 -0.93 -5.42
CA SER A 199 -5.57 0.24 -4.57
C SER A 199 -4.37 0.50 -3.64
N LEU A 200 -3.80 -0.54 -3.02
CA LEU A 200 -2.55 -0.43 -2.25
C LEU A 200 -1.37 -0.02 -3.14
N LEU A 201 -1.24 -0.63 -4.32
CA LEU A 201 -0.18 -0.31 -5.27
C LEU A 201 -0.20 1.18 -5.65
N VAL A 202 -1.37 1.71 -6.03
CA VAL A 202 -1.53 3.12 -6.38
C VAL A 202 -1.26 4.02 -5.19
N PHE A 203 -1.72 3.66 -3.99
CA PHE A 203 -1.43 4.42 -2.78
C PHE A 203 0.08 4.47 -2.49
N ALA A 204 0.78 3.34 -2.59
CA ALA A 204 2.22 3.26 -2.35
C ALA A 204 3.01 4.07 -3.40
N VAL A 205 2.65 3.98 -4.69
CA VAL A 205 3.26 4.81 -5.75
C VAL A 205 2.99 6.30 -5.51
N PHE A 206 1.77 6.67 -5.13
CA PHE A 206 1.44 8.04 -4.77
C PHE A 206 2.29 8.54 -3.60
N MET A 207 2.50 7.73 -2.56
CA MET A 207 3.39 8.08 -1.46
C MET A 207 4.82 8.35 -1.95
N MET A 208 5.37 7.50 -2.83
CA MET A 208 6.70 7.72 -3.42
C MET A 208 6.78 9.07 -4.15
N LEU A 209 5.75 9.42 -4.92
CA LEU A 209 5.68 10.71 -5.63
C LEU A 209 5.63 11.90 -4.65
N VAL A 210 4.85 11.80 -3.57
CA VAL A 210 4.76 12.84 -2.53
C VAL A 210 6.12 13.03 -1.84
N MET A 211 6.82 11.94 -1.52
CA MET A 211 8.16 12.01 -0.90
C MET A 211 9.14 12.78 -1.81
N TRP A 212 9.15 12.47 -3.10
CA TRP A 212 9.96 13.19 -4.08
C TRP A 212 9.56 14.65 -4.25
N ALA A 213 8.26 14.95 -4.24
CA ALA A 213 7.76 16.32 -4.33
C ALA A 213 8.17 17.17 -3.13
N LEU A 214 8.11 16.61 -1.91
CA LEU A 214 8.57 17.27 -0.69
C LEU A 214 10.09 17.49 -0.72
N ALA A 215 10.86 16.49 -1.15
CA ALA A 215 12.31 16.62 -1.30
C ALA A 215 12.69 17.70 -2.32
N ALA A 216 12.00 17.75 -3.47
CA ALA A 216 12.20 18.78 -4.48
C ALA A 216 11.82 20.17 -3.96
N SER A 217 10.73 20.30 -3.19
CA SER A 217 10.33 21.56 -2.55
C SER A 217 11.42 22.09 -1.62
N VAL A 218 11.96 21.23 -0.74
CA VAL A 218 13.07 21.58 0.15
C VAL A 218 14.32 21.95 -0.63
N LEU A 219 14.66 21.20 -1.68
CA LEU A 219 15.81 21.48 -2.54
C LEU A 219 15.69 22.84 -3.24
N ILE A 220 14.52 23.18 -3.77
CA ILE A 220 14.25 24.48 -4.40
C ILE A 220 14.37 25.60 -3.36
N GLY A 221 13.81 25.40 -2.16
CA GLY A 221 13.95 26.34 -1.05
C GLY A 221 15.43 26.56 -0.67
N ALA A 222 16.20 25.48 -0.56
CA ALA A 222 17.62 25.55 -0.28
C ALA A 222 18.40 26.26 -1.39
N TRP A 223 18.12 25.95 -2.65
CA TRP A 223 18.71 26.63 -3.80
C TRP A 223 18.40 28.13 -3.80
N TYR A 224 17.16 28.53 -3.48
CA TYR A 224 16.77 29.93 -3.37
C TYR A 224 17.53 30.66 -2.25
N LEU A 225 17.58 30.08 -1.05
CA LEU A 225 18.26 30.69 0.11
C LEU A 225 19.77 30.83 -0.13
N THR A 226 20.41 29.78 -0.67
CA THR A 226 21.85 29.75 -0.93
C THR A 226 22.26 30.68 -2.08
N THR A 227 21.49 30.73 -3.16
CA THR A 227 21.79 31.60 -4.32
C THR A 227 21.59 33.08 -3.99
N ARG A 228 20.58 33.40 -3.17
CA ARG A 228 20.33 34.78 -2.72
C ARG A 228 21.28 35.24 -1.61
N ARG A 229 22.16 34.37 -1.11
CA ARG A 229 23.02 34.62 0.06
C ARG A 229 22.22 35.26 1.19
N GLN A 230 21.07 34.68 1.50
CA GLN A 230 20.34 35.08 2.70
C GLN A 230 21.12 34.57 3.92
N GLY A 231 21.18 35.36 4.98
CA GLY A 231 21.70 34.89 6.27
C GLY A 231 20.84 33.76 6.85
N LEU A 232 21.00 33.48 8.14
CA LEU A 232 20.20 32.44 8.81
C LEU A 232 18.72 32.83 8.89
N VAL A 233 17.89 32.17 8.07
CA VAL A 233 16.43 32.31 8.09
C VAL A 233 15.84 31.19 8.96
N TRP A 234 15.72 31.44 10.27
CA TRP A 234 15.25 30.44 11.25
C TRP A 234 13.92 29.75 10.88
N PRO A 235 12.88 30.44 10.40
CA PRO A 235 11.65 29.77 9.99
C PRO A 235 11.83 28.77 8.84
N ALA A 236 12.74 29.07 7.90
CA ALA A 236 13.01 28.18 6.78
C ALA A 236 13.74 26.91 7.25
N LEU A 237 14.74 27.06 8.14
CA LEU A 237 15.43 25.93 8.75
C LEU A 237 14.47 25.01 9.51
N ALA A 238 13.55 25.60 10.29
CA ALA A 238 12.54 24.87 11.02
C ALA A 238 11.62 24.07 10.09
N TRP A 239 11.16 24.67 8.99
CA TRP A 239 10.32 23.98 7.99
C TRP A 239 11.07 22.83 7.30
N MET A 240 12.34 23.03 6.95
CA MET A 240 13.17 21.97 6.33
C MET A 240 13.37 20.79 7.29
N ALA A 241 13.71 21.07 8.56
CA ALA A 241 13.85 20.05 9.59
C ALA A 241 12.52 19.34 9.89
N ALA A 242 11.41 20.08 9.96
CA ALA A 242 10.08 19.50 10.14
C ALA A 242 9.72 18.56 8.99
N THR A 243 10.06 18.92 7.74
CA THR A 243 9.82 18.07 6.57
C THR A 243 10.62 16.77 6.65
N LEU A 244 11.86 16.80 7.14
CA LEU A 244 12.69 15.61 7.37
C LEU A 244 12.00 14.62 8.32
N PHE A 245 11.58 15.08 9.50
CA PHE A 245 10.93 14.23 10.50
C PHE A 245 9.52 13.78 10.08
N ALA A 246 8.77 14.65 9.40
CA ALA A 246 7.45 14.30 8.87
C ALA A 246 7.53 13.17 7.84
N LEU A 247 8.60 13.11 7.05
CA LEU A 247 8.79 12.08 6.04
C LEU A 247 8.92 10.68 6.67
N ALA A 248 9.62 10.56 7.80
CA ALA A 248 9.75 9.29 8.53
C ALA A 248 8.40 8.79 9.07
N ALA A 249 7.59 9.70 9.63
CA ALA A 249 6.23 9.38 10.07
C ALA A 249 5.35 8.97 8.88
N PHE A 250 5.43 9.69 7.75
CA PHE A 250 4.70 9.39 6.53
C PHE A 250 5.07 8.04 5.93
N ARG A 251 6.35 7.66 5.92
CA ARG A 251 6.80 6.34 5.47
C ARG A 251 6.14 5.21 6.28
N ASN A 252 5.96 5.41 7.58
CA ASN A 252 5.37 4.40 8.46
C ASN A 252 3.83 4.26 8.33
N THR A 253 3.17 5.11 7.54
CA THR A 253 1.75 4.93 7.21
C THR A 253 1.52 4.03 6.00
N ALA A 254 2.58 3.46 5.41
CA ALA A 254 2.50 2.50 4.34
C ALA A 254 1.56 1.32 4.71
N PRO A 255 0.53 1.01 3.88
CA PRO A 255 -0.41 -0.05 4.18
C PRO A 255 0.28 -1.41 4.31
N GLY A 256 -0.09 -2.16 5.34
CA GLY A 256 0.56 -3.42 5.68
C GLY A 256 1.92 -3.27 6.38
N THR A 257 2.32 -2.03 6.72
CA THR A 257 3.50 -1.71 7.54
C THR A 257 4.73 -2.52 7.15
N PRO A 258 5.21 -2.41 5.89
CA PRO A 258 6.34 -3.19 5.42
C PRO A 258 7.60 -2.88 6.26
N PRO A 259 8.45 -3.89 6.53
CA PRO A 259 9.76 -3.70 7.13
C PRO A 259 10.59 -2.66 6.38
N ILE A 260 11.56 -2.05 7.06
CA ILE A 260 12.53 -1.16 6.42
C ILE A 260 13.39 -1.96 5.43
N GLY A 261 13.68 -1.35 4.28
CA GLY A 261 14.52 -1.94 3.23
C GLY A 261 13.73 -2.48 2.05
N CYS A 262 12.51 -2.00 1.84
CA CYS A 262 11.71 -2.36 0.67
C CYS A 262 11.92 -1.41 -0.51
N VAL A 263 11.33 -1.72 -1.68
CA VAL A 263 11.40 -0.88 -2.91
C VAL A 263 10.93 0.55 -2.62
N LEU A 264 9.87 0.74 -1.83
CA LEU A 264 9.42 2.07 -1.40
C LEU A 264 10.55 2.87 -0.73
N ASP A 265 11.36 2.21 0.09
CA ASP A 265 12.45 2.87 0.80
C ASP A 265 13.62 3.20 -0.14
N TRP A 266 14.00 2.21 -0.95
CA TRP A 266 15.12 2.29 -1.87
C TRP A 266 14.92 3.29 -3.00
N PHE A 267 13.70 3.46 -3.52
CA PHE A 267 13.42 4.36 -4.63
C PHE A 267 12.98 5.76 -4.20
N ALA A 268 12.38 5.92 -3.02
CA ALA A 268 11.81 7.20 -2.61
C ALA A 268 12.34 7.66 -1.25
N PHE A 269 12.04 6.93 -0.17
CA PHE A 269 12.25 7.42 1.18
C PHE A 269 13.70 7.85 1.46
N LEU A 270 14.67 6.97 1.21
CA LEU A 270 16.08 7.21 1.53
C LEU A 270 16.66 8.39 0.72
N TRP A 271 16.29 8.50 -0.56
CA TRP A 271 16.75 9.58 -1.43
C TRP A 271 16.11 10.92 -1.09
N ALA A 272 14.82 10.91 -0.77
CA ALA A 272 14.11 12.09 -0.33
C ALA A 272 14.68 12.61 1.00
N GLU A 273 14.89 11.73 1.99
CA GLU A 273 15.47 12.08 3.28
C GLU A 273 16.90 12.62 3.14
N THR A 274 17.73 11.94 2.33
CA THR A 274 19.11 12.39 2.02
C THR A 274 19.11 13.77 1.37
N THR A 275 18.23 14.01 0.39
CA THR A 275 18.12 15.31 -0.30
C THR A 275 17.75 16.43 0.66
N ILE A 276 16.79 16.18 1.55
CA ILE A 276 16.34 17.15 2.56
C ILE A 276 17.49 17.44 3.55
N ALA A 277 18.16 16.41 4.04
CA ALA A 277 19.27 16.55 4.99
C ALA A 277 20.43 17.35 4.40
N LEU A 278 20.87 17.01 3.18
CA LEU A 278 21.94 17.75 2.49
C LEU A 278 21.54 19.20 2.20
N SER A 279 20.29 19.43 1.80
CA SER A 279 19.75 20.78 1.58
C SER A 279 19.80 21.62 2.86
N LEU A 280 19.40 21.05 4.00
CA LEU A 280 19.44 21.72 5.29
C LEU A 280 20.88 22.08 5.69
N ILE A 281 21.81 21.12 5.57
CA ILE A 281 23.25 21.35 5.85
C ILE A 281 23.79 22.47 4.96
N ALA A 282 23.50 22.45 3.66
CA ALA A 282 23.96 23.47 2.72
C ALA A 282 23.46 24.88 3.07
N VAL A 283 22.19 25.01 3.48
CA VAL A 283 21.60 26.28 3.91
C VAL A 283 22.27 26.77 5.20
N VAL A 284 22.48 25.90 6.19
CA VAL A 284 23.16 26.28 7.45
C VAL A 284 24.58 26.76 7.18
N LEU A 285 25.38 25.99 6.42
CA LEU A 285 26.77 26.35 6.11
C LEU A 285 26.86 27.67 5.35
N THR A 286 25.98 27.87 4.36
CA THR A 286 25.97 29.11 3.56
C THR A 286 25.46 30.30 4.37
N GLY A 287 24.44 30.10 5.19
CA GLY A 287 23.87 31.11 6.07
C GLY A 287 24.86 31.61 7.11
N VAL A 288 25.58 30.69 7.80
CA VAL A 288 26.63 31.05 8.77
C VAL A 288 27.77 31.81 8.08
N ARG A 289 28.26 31.31 6.93
CA ARG A 289 29.32 32.01 6.17
C ARG A 289 28.91 33.42 5.74
N THR A 290 27.64 33.61 5.42
CA THR A 290 27.12 34.92 5.02
C THR A 290 26.99 35.85 6.21
N ALA A 291 26.49 35.36 7.36
CA ALA A 291 26.38 36.14 8.58
C ALA A 291 27.75 36.63 9.08
N LEU A 292 28.75 35.75 9.13
CA LEU A 292 30.12 36.12 9.54
C LEU A 292 30.71 37.23 8.66
N ARG A 293 30.49 37.17 7.34
CA ARG A 293 30.96 38.22 6.41
C ARG A 293 30.27 39.57 6.61
N GLN A 294 29.02 39.57 7.07
CA GLN A 294 28.30 40.81 7.35
C GLN A 294 28.84 41.46 8.63
N ASP A 295 29.13 40.66 9.66
CA ASP A 295 29.72 41.14 10.91
C ASP A 295 31.09 41.81 10.69
N ASP A 296 31.96 41.21 9.85
CA ASP A 296 33.27 41.78 9.50
C ASP A 296 33.15 43.16 8.82
N THR A 297 32.11 43.39 8.02
CA THR A 297 31.91 44.67 7.31
C THR A 297 31.34 45.80 8.16
N HIS A 298 30.75 45.49 9.33
CA HIS A 298 30.19 46.49 10.22
C HIS A 298 31.19 47.01 11.26
N VAL A 299 32.36 46.36 11.39
CA VAL A 299 33.41 46.72 12.35
C VAL A 299 34.49 47.63 11.74
N THR A 300 34.52 47.79 10.41
CA THR A 300 35.42 48.70 9.67
C THR A 300 34.72 50.00 9.28
#